data_AF-A0AA42NWA1-F1
#
_entry.id   AF-A0AA42NWA1-F1
#
_cell.length_a   1.000
_cell.length_b   1.000
_cell.length_c   1.000
_cell.angle_alpha   90.00
_cell.angle_beta   90.00
_cell.angle_gamma   90.00
#
_symmetry.space_group_name_H-M   'P 1'
#
loop_
_entity.id
_entity.type
_entity.pdbx_description
1 polymer ?
#
loop_
_entity_poly.entity_id
_entity_poly.type
_entity_poly.pdbx_seq_one_letter_code
_entity_poly.pdbx_strand_id
1 'polypeptide(L)'
;MNPNWLVYGFERDGISYYQVNDLSGQVVLIVGNVDATFWTLPAGKSAAKVSLPSHRLSLPEKVVRRVVFQSAQFSLVVYGEGASAVWVVESMDTAG
;
A
#
# COMPACT_ATOMS: atom_id res chain seq x y z
N MET A 1 6.78 -5.06 -13.17
CA MET A 1 7.28 -4.90 -11.79
C MET A 1 8.33 -3.80 -11.80
N ASN A 2 8.10 -2.68 -11.10
CA ASN A 2 9.12 -1.64 -10.95
C ASN A 2 9.90 -1.98 -9.65
N PRO A 3 11.24 -2.14 -9.67
CA PRO A 3 11.98 -2.93 -8.69
C PRO A 3 12.31 -2.21 -7.37
N ASN A 4 11.75 -1.03 -7.10
CA ASN A 4 12.20 -0.19 -5.97
C ASN A 4 11.67 -0.62 -4.59
N TRP A 5 10.78 -1.61 -4.54
CA TRP A 5 10.15 -2.03 -3.30
C TRP A 5 10.01 -3.54 -3.23
N LEU A 6 10.08 -4.07 -2.02
CA LEU A 6 9.85 -5.47 -1.69
C LEU A 6 8.61 -5.54 -0.79
N VAL A 7 7.71 -6.47 -1.10
CA VAL A 7 6.47 -6.67 -0.32
C VAL A 7 6.49 -8.05 0.30
N TYR A 8 6.36 -8.09 1.62
CA TYR A 8 6.33 -9.30 2.43
C TYR A 8 4.93 -9.47 3.01
N GLY A 9 4.27 -10.57 2.64
CA GLY A 9 2.97 -10.97 3.17
C GLY A 9 3.13 -11.97 4.31
N PHE A 10 2.41 -11.78 5.41
CA PHE A 10 2.27 -12.76 6.47
C PHE A 10 0.88 -12.68 7.10
N GLU A 11 0.41 -13.79 7.67
CA GLU A 11 -0.86 -13.87 8.37
C GLU A 11 -0.63 -14.04 9.87
N ARG A 12 -1.46 -13.37 10.67
CA ARG A 12 -1.48 -13.54 12.12
C ARG A 12 -2.89 -13.33 12.65
N ASP A 13 -3.39 -14.30 13.41
CA ASP A 13 -4.69 -14.23 14.08
C ASP A 13 -5.85 -13.93 13.09
N GLY A 14 -5.78 -14.49 11.87
CA GLY A 14 -6.74 -14.27 10.79
C GLY A 14 -6.61 -12.93 10.05
N ILE A 15 -5.60 -12.14 10.39
CA ILE A 15 -5.30 -10.85 9.75
C ILE A 15 -4.14 -11.03 8.77
N SER A 16 -4.33 -10.61 7.52
CA SER A 16 -3.25 -10.53 6.54
C SER A 16 -2.51 -9.20 6.65
N TYR A 17 -1.19 -9.25 6.73
CA TYR A 17 -0.31 -8.08 6.78
C TYR A 17 0.63 -8.07 5.59
N TYR A 18 0.76 -6.91 4.97
CA TYR A 18 1.66 -6.67 3.84
C TYR A 18 2.62 -5.55 4.18
N GLN A 19 3.85 -5.91 4.52
CA GLN A 19 4.92 -4.96 4.81
C GLN A 19 5.65 -4.59 3.52
N VAL A 20 5.75 -3.29 3.25
CA VAL A 20 6.50 -2.75 2.11
C VAL A 20 7.83 -2.21 2.60
N ASN A 21 8.92 -2.70 2.03
CA ASN A 21 10.26 -2.20 2.26
C ASN A 21 10.80 -1.49 1.01
N ASP A 22 11.60 -0.46 1.21
CA ASP A 22 12.47 0.06 0.15
C ASP A 22 13.69 -0.87 -0.08
N LEU A 23 14.50 -0.56 -1.09
CA LEU A 23 15.70 -1.34 -1.41
C LEU A 23 16.79 -1.32 -0.33
N SER A 24 16.74 -0.38 0.62
CA SER A 24 17.64 -0.37 1.78
C SER A 24 17.15 -1.28 2.92
N GLY A 25 15.98 -1.90 2.76
CA GLY A 25 15.34 -2.74 3.77
C GLY A 25 14.52 -1.95 4.80
N GLN A 26 14.36 -0.63 4.61
CA GLN A 26 13.56 0.18 5.52
C GLN A 26 12.08 -0.01 5.24
N VAL A 27 11.30 -0.21 6.31
CA VAL A 27 9.83 -0.29 6.20
C VAL A 27 9.28 1.07 5.81
N VAL A 28 8.52 1.09 4.72
CA VAL A 28 7.80 2.27 4.24
C VAL A 28 6.39 2.33 4.80
N LEU A 29 5.67 1.21 4.76
CA LEU A 29 4.35 1.06 5.36
C LEU A 29 4.00 -0.42 5.59
N ILE A 30 2.97 -0.65 6.41
CA ILE A 30 2.35 -1.96 6.57
C ILE A 30 0.85 -1.80 6.34
N VAL A 31 0.29 -2.61 5.44
CA VAL A 31 -1.17 -2.70 5.21
C VAL A 31 -1.71 -3.92 5.93
N GLY A 32 -2.69 -3.72 6.80
CA GLY A 32 -3.50 -4.81 7.37
C GLY A 32 -4.78 -5.01 6.54
N ASN A 33 -5.21 -6.26 6.42
CA ASN A 33 -6.45 -6.63 5.76
C ASN A 33 -7.18 -7.76 6.51
N VAL A 34 -8.49 -7.58 6.66
CA VAL A 34 -9.47 -8.63 7.01
C VAL A 34 -10.71 -8.36 6.16
N ASP A 35 -11.22 -9.36 5.44
CA ASP A 35 -12.49 -9.30 4.69
C ASP A 35 -12.68 -7.98 3.90
N ALA A 36 -11.71 -7.64 3.06
CA ALA A 36 -11.67 -6.40 2.26
C ALA A 36 -11.67 -5.07 3.05
N THR A 37 -11.60 -5.12 4.39
CA THR A 37 -11.35 -3.95 5.24
C THR A 37 -9.85 -3.75 5.39
N PHE A 38 -9.37 -2.55 5.06
CA PHE A 38 -7.95 -2.21 5.07
C PHE A 38 -7.64 -1.12 6.08
N TRP A 39 -6.48 -1.22 6.71
CA TRP A 39 -5.88 -0.17 7.55
C TRP A 39 -4.37 -0.16 7.38
N THR A 40 -3.73 0.89 7.89
CA THR A 40 -2.26 0.97 7.94
C THR A 40 -1.78 0.98 9.37
N LEU A 41 -0.60 0.41 9.59
CA LEU A 41 0.08 0.50 10.88
C LEU A 41 1.17 1.58 10.81
N PRO A 42 1.42 2.32 11.91
CA PRO A 42 2.59 3.18 12.01
C PRO A 42 3.86 2.35 11.83
N ALA A 43 4.62 2.67 10.77
CA ALA A 43 5.86 1.99 10.45
C ALA A 43 6.83 2.94 9.75
N GLY A 44 8.12 2.63 9.82
CA GLY A 44 9.17 3.43 9.20
C GLY A 44 9.52 4.70 9.97
N LYS A 45 10.37 5.54 9.35
CA LYS A 45 10.85 6.80 9.95
C LYS A 45 9.82 7.93 9.89
N SER A 46 8.91 7.89 8.92
CA SER A 46 7.88 8.91 8.69
C SER A 46 6.59 8.23 8.23
N ALA A 47 5.45 8.77 8.63
CA ALA A 47 4.15 8.25 8.19
C ALA A 47 3.98 8.42 6.67
N ALA A 48 3.77 7.31 5.96
CA ALA A 48 3.43 7.32 4.55
C ALA A 48 2.00 7.88 4.35
N LYS A 49 1.78 8.62 3.26
CA LYS A 49 0.44 9.05 2.86
C LYS A 49 -0.26 7.88 2.17
N VAL A 50 -1.32 7.34 2.78
CA VAL A 50 -2.01 6.16 2.26
C VAL A 50 -3.50 6.45 2.07
N SER A 51 -3.98 6.16 0.87
CA SER A 51 -5.38 6.22 0.43
C SER A 51 -5.97 4.81 0.47
N LEU A 52 -6.96 4.59 1.33
CA LEU A 52 -7.59 3.30 1.57
C LEU A 52 -8.97 3.23 0.90
N PRO A 53 -9.54 2.04 0.64
CA PRO A 53 -10.90 1.90 0.14
C PRO A 53 -11.95 2.67 0.94
N SER A 54 -11.85 2.63 2.26
CA SER A 54 -12.74 3.34 3.19
C SER A 54 -12.47 4.84 3.29
N HIS A 55 -11.28 5.31 2.88
CA HIS A 55 -10.89 6.72 2.96
C HIS A 55 -9.96 7.11 1.81
N ARG A 56 -10.53 7.77 0.80
CA ARG A 56 -9.80 8.19 -0.40
C ARG A 56 -9.15 9.56 -0.20
N LEU A 57 -7.85 9.63 -0.45
CA LEU A 57 -7.11 10.88 -0.56
C LEU A 57 -7.16 11.42 -1.99
N SER A 58 -7.07 12.75 -2.14
CA SER A 58 -6.84 13.38 -3.45
C SER A 58 -5.48 12.95 -4.00
N LEU A 59 -5.48 12.43 -5.22
CA LEU A 59 -4.26 11.99 -5.89
C LEU A 59 -3.60 13.17 -6.59
N PRO A 60 -2.27 13.30 -6.54
CA PRO A 60 -1.56 14.31 -7.31
C PRO A 60 -1.77 14.07 -8.81
N GLU A 61 -2.09 15.14 -9.55
CA GLU A 61 -2.25 15.09 -11.00
C GLU A 61 -0.87 14.96 -11.68
N LYS A 62 -0.82 14.25 -12.83
CA LYS A 62 0.38 14.12 -13.69
C LYS A 62 1.61 13.45 -13.07
N VAL A 63 1.47 12.68 -12.00
CA VAL A 63 2.58 11.86 -11.47
C VAL A 63 2.55 10.42 -11.97
N VAL A 64 3.72 9.80 -12.01
CA VAL A 64 3.85 8.40 -12.45
C VAL A 64 3.20 7.47 -11.42
N ARG A 65 2.26 6.64 -11.90
CA ARG A 65 1.65 5.54 -11.15
C ARG A 65 2.49 4.27 -11.31
N ARG A 66 2.80 3.59 -10.22
CA ARG A 66 3.51 2.30 -10.23
C ARG A 66 2.78 1.27 -9.39
N VAL A 67 2.57 0.09 -9.96
CA VAL A 67 2.06 -1.07 -9.20
C VAL A 67 3.23 -1.67 -8.42
N VAL A 68 3.05 -1.74 -7.11
CA VAL A 68 4.06 -2.26 -6.17
C VAL A 68 3.74 -3.70 -5.78
N PHE A 69 2.46 -3.99 -5.56
CA PHE A 69 1.98 -5.33 -5.28
C PHE A 69 0.62 -5.53 -5.93
N GLN A 70 0.37 -6.76 -6.37
CA GLN A 70 -0.90 -7.17 -6.94
C GLN A 70 -1.21 -8.59 -6.50
N SER A 71 -2.43 -8.81 -6.04
CA SER A 71 -3.00 -10.10 -5.70
C SER A 71 -4.40 -10.22 -6.30
N ALA A 72 -5.07 -11.34 -6.05
CA ALA A 72 -6.48 -11.51 -6.42
C ALA A 72 -7.44 -10.59 -5.64
N GLN A 73 -7.05 -10.14 -4.44
CA GLN A 73 -7.92 -9.36 -3.54
C GLN A 73 -7.75 -7.85 -3.72
N PHE A 74 -6.54 -7.38 -3.99
CA PHE A 74 -6.24 -5.96 -4.13
C PHE A 74 -4.93 -5.71 -4.86
N SER A 75 -4.76 -4.47 -5.30
CA SER A 75 -3.49 -3.91 -5.76
C SER A 75 -3.01 -2.81 -4.82
N LEU A 76 -1.72 -2.76 -4.56
CA LEU A 76 -1.05 -1.63 -3.90
C LEU A 76 -0.27 -0.86 -4.95
N VAL A 77 -0.59 0.41 -5.09
CA VAL A 77 0.06 1.30 -6.05
C VAL A 77 0.62 2.54 -5.37
N VAL A 78 1.63 3.14 -5.99
CA VAL A 78 2.23 4.38 -5.53
C VAL A 78 2.20 5.42 -6.64
N TYR A 79 1.80 6.63 -6.29
CA TYR A 79 1.80 7.82 -7.13
C TYR A 79 2.94 8.74 -6.68
N GLY A 80 3.89 9.01 -7.56
CA GLY A 80 5.07 9.81 -7.25
C GLY A 80 6.15 9.05 -6.48
N GLU A 81 7.04 9.79 -5.80
CA GLU A 81 8.23 9.27 -5.12
C GLU A 81 8.54 10.05 -3.83
N GLY A 82 9.38 9.47 -2.97
CA GLY A 82 9.86 10.09 -1.74
C GLY A 82 8.75 10.48 -0.77
N ALA A 83 8.95 11.56 -0.02
CA ALA A 83 8.02 12.03 1.01
C ALA A 83 6.68 12.56 0.46
N SER A 84 6.62 12.89 -0.84
CA SER A 84 5.40 13.29 -1.53
C SER A 84 4.59 12.13 -2.07
N ALA A 85 5.12 10.91 -2.04
CA ALA A 85 4.46 9.74 -2.59
C ALA A 85 3.12 9.48 -1.88
N VAL A 86 2.10 9.15 -2.67
CA VAL A 86 0.80 8.71 -2.17
C VAL A 86 0.61 7.25 -2.53
N TRP A 87 0.44 6.41 -1.51
CA TRP A 87 0.15 4.98 -1.64
C TRP A 87 -1.35 4.78 -1.71
N VAL A 88 -1.82 3.88 -2.56
CA VAL A 88 -3.24 3.63 -2.77
C VAL A 88 -3.50 2.14 -2.75
N VAL A 89 -4.42 1.73 -1.88
CA VAL A 89 -4.98 0.38 -1.88
C VAL A 89 -6.23 0.37 -2.75
N GLU A 90 -6.13 -0.34 -3.86
CA GLU A 90 -7.20 -0.57 -4.83
C GLU A 90 -7.76 -1.98 -4.58
N SER A 91 -8.90 -2.06 -3.87
CA SER A 91 -9.61 -3.33 -3.69
C SER A 91 -10.12 -3.86 -5.03
N MET A 92 -10.07 -5.18 -5.24
CA MET A 92 -10.65 -5.84 -6.41
C MET A 92 -12.14 -6.14 -6.25
N ASP A 93 -12.73 -5.91 -5.07
CA ASP A 93 -14.19 -5.91 -4.95
C ASP A 93 -14.75 -4.75 -5.77
N THR A 94 -15.42 -5.10 -6.86
CA THR A 94 -16.33 -4.22 -7.58
C THR A 94 -17.24 -3.56 -6.55
N ALA A 95 -17.24 -2.23 -6.50
CA ALA A 95 -18.35 -1.49 -5.93
C ALA A 95 -19.63 -2.08 -6.54
N GLY A 96 -20.42 -2.77 -5.71
CA GLY A 96 -21.78 -3.15 -6.04
C GLY A 96 -22.66 -1.93 -6.17
#